data_AF-A0A5J4P7Z7-F1
#
_entry.id   AF-A0A5J4P7Z7-F1
#
_cell.length_a   1.000
_cell.length_b   1.000
_cell.length_c   1.000
_cell.angle_alpha   90.00
_cell.angle_beta   90.00
_cell.angle_gamma   90.00
#
_symmetry.space_group_name_H-M   'P 1'
#
loop_
_entity.id
_entity.type
_entity.pdbx_description
1 polymer ?
#
loop_
_entity_poly.entity_id
_entity_poly.type
_entity_poly.pdbx_seq_one_letter_code
_entity_poly.pdbx_strand_id
1 'polypeptide(L)'
;MPVQYINSSILPLRVSKDDKTIVMIFTIDCFDKDDLMKYIGIAKNIGCNSQGATMICFPDYIETEHFPIVNNIKQIFNDPSFTTNLKVVNYYNPILTIVR
;
A
#
# COMPACT_ATOMS: atom_id res chain seq x y z
N MET A 1 3.01 -12.50 13.46
CA MET A 1 1.89 -11.75 12.84
C MET A 1 0.81 -11.58 13.90
N PRO A 2 0.25 -10.37 14.11
CA PRO A 2 -0.84 -10.16 15.08
C PRO A 2 -2.07 -11.06 14.82
N VAL A 3 -2.71 -11.56 15.88
CA VAL A 3 -3.86 -12.50 15.80
C VAL A 3 -5.03 -11.94 14.98
N GLN A 4 -5.21 -10.63 14.99
CA GLN A 4 -6.27 -9.92 14.25
C GLN A 4 -6.19 -10.07 12.73
N TYR A 5 -5.08 -10.56 12.18
CA TYR A 5 -4.92 -10.78 10.74
C TYR A 5 -5.07 -12.25 10.32
N ILE A 6 -5.29 -13.18 11.25
CA ILE A 6 -5.38 -14.61 10.96
C ILE A 6 -6.63 -14.97 10.12
N ASN A 7 -7.64 -14.10 10.09
CA ASN A 7 -8.85 -14.23 9.26
C ASN A 7 -9.14 -12.98 8.39
N SER A 8 -8.15 -12.10 8.19
CA SER A 8 -8.34 -10.94 7.32
C SER A 8 -8.00 -11.28 5.89
N SER A 9 -8.70 -10.67 4.93
CA SER A 9 -8.36 -10.72 3.49
C SER A 9 -6.98 -10.10 3.16
N ILE A 10 -6.25 -9.60 4.16
CA ILE A 10 -4.96 -8.94 3.98
C ILE A 10 -3.78 -9.73 4.54
N LEU A 11 -2.64 -9.61 3.86
CA LEU A 11 -1.34 -10.08 4.31
C LEU A 11 -0.38 -8.89 4.42
N PRO A 12 -0.11 -8.41 5.64
CA PRO A 12 0.90 -7.39 5.88
C PRO A 12 2.31 -8.00 5.91
N LEU A 13 3.25 -7.37 5.19
CA LEU A 13 4.66 -7.73 5.17
C LEU A 13 5.52 -6.51 5.46
N ARG A 14 6.52 -6.69 6.33
CA ARG A 14 7.58 -5.71 6.56
C ARG A 14 8.90 -6.35 6.16
N VAL A 15 9.55 -5.77 5.17
CA VAL A 15 10.83 -6.25 4.65
C VAL A 15 11.87 -5.17 4.95
N SER A 16 12.94 -5.55 5.63
CA SER A 16 14.07 -4.67 5.92
C SER A 16 15.32 -5.25 5.27
N LYS A 17 16.00 -4.43 4.47
CA LYS A 17 17.31 -4.72 3.90
C LYS A 17 18.18 -3.49 4.06
N ASP A 18 19.31 -3.65 4.75
CA ASP A 18 20.16 -2.55 5.19
C ASP A 18 19.30 -1.51 5.97
N ASP A 19 19.48 -0.21 5.70
CA ASP A 19 18.70 0.88 6.32
C ASP A 19 17.35 1.14 5.62
N LYS A 20 16.94 0.29 4.68
CA LYS A 20 15.68 0.45 3.94
C LYS A 20 14.63 -0.53 4.45
N THR A 21 13.55 0.03 5.01
CA THR A 21 12.35 -0.73 5.37
C THR A 21 11.23 -0.46 4.36
N ILE A 22 10.64 -1.53 3.82
CA ILE A 22 9.46 -1.49 2.97
C ILE A 22 8.30 -2.16 3.71
N VAL A 23 7.16 -1.49 3.77
CA VAL A 23 5.91 -2.08 4.26
C VAL A 23 5.01 -2.36 3.07
N MET A 24 4.48 -3.58 3.00
CA MET A 24 3.57 -4.01 1.95
C MET A 24 2.28 -4.54 2.57
N ILE A 25 1.13 -4.18 2.02
CA ILE A 25 -0.16 -4.78 2.34
C ILE A 25 -0.69 -5.44 1.09
N PHE A 26 -0.78 -6.77 1.09
CA PHE A 26 -1.47 -7.51 0.04
C PHE A 26 -2.92 -7.73 0.45
N THR A 27 -3.85 -7.65 -0.49
CA THR A 27 -5.23 -8.07 -0.29
C THR A 27 -5.69 -9.01 -1.39
N ILE A 28 -6.63 -9.90 -1.07
CA ILE A 28 -7.36 -10.71 -2.07
C ILE A 28 -8.63 -10.01 -2.57
N ASP A 29 -9.05 -8.92 -1.92
CA ASP A 29 -10.23 -8.15 -2.30
C ASP A 29 -9.93 -7.26 -3.51
N CYS A 30 -10.97 -6.93 -4.30
CA CYS A 30 -10.87 -5.97 -5.39
C CYS A 30 -10.55 -4.55 -4.90
N PHE A 31 -10.10 -3.69 -5.81
CA PHE A 31 -9.80 -2.29 -5.51
C PHE A 31 -11.06 -1.57 -5.02
N ASP A 32 -10.98 -1.05 -3.80
CA ASP A 32 -11.97 -0.18 -3.21
C ASP A 32 -11.30 1.00 -2.51
N LYS A 33 -11.97 2.15 -2.54
CA LYS A 33 -11.46 3.41 -2.01
C LYS A 33 -11.33 3.36 -0.48
N ASP A 34 -12.34 2.84 0.21
CA ASP A 34 -12.37 2.82 1.67
C ASP A 34 -11.37 1.80 2.21
N ASP A 35 -11.24 0.66 1.52
CA ASP A 35 -10.19 -0.32 1.79
C ASP A 35 -8.78 0.24 1.53
N LEU A 36 -8.56 0.98 0.44
CA LEU A 36 -7.27 1.65 0.21
C LEU A 36 -6.93 2.61 1.37
N MET A 37 -7.88 3.45 1.80
CA MET A 37 -7.68 4.37 2.92
C MET A 37 -7.33 3.61 4.21
N LYS A 38 -8.05 2.54 4.52
CA LYS A 38 -7.79 1.66 5.65
C LYS A 38 -6.40 1.02 5.59
N TYR A 39 -6.02 0.47 4.43
CA TYR A 39 -4.74 -0.22 4.26
C TYR A 39 -3.54 0.72 4.33
N ILE A 40 -3.67 1.95 3.83
CA ILE A 40 -2.64 2.98 4.03
C ILE A 40 -2.47 3.30 5.53
N GLY A 41 -3.57 3.44 6.27
CA GLY A 41 -3.52 3.67 7.71
C GLY A 41 -2.83 2.53 8.47
N ILE A 42 -3.16 1.28 8.12
CA ILE A 42 -2.50 0.09 8.69
C ILE A 42 -1.00 0.10 8.36
N ALA A 43 -0.64 0.36 7.10
CA ALA A 43 0.76 0.35 6.67
C ALA A 43 1.59 1.45 7.37
N LYS A 44 1.03 2.66 7.52
CA LYS A 44 1.65 3.76 8.27
C LYS A 44 1.91 3.36 9.73
N ASN A 45 0.96 2.67 10.35
CA ASN A 45 1.08 2.19 11.73
C ASN A 45 2.16 1.09 11.87
N ILE A 46 2.18 0.11 10.95
CA ILE A 46 3.16 -1.00 10.95
C ILE A 46 4.60 -0.52 10.76
N GLY A 47 4.83 0.45 9.88
CA GLY A 47 6.16 0.97 9.63
C GLY A 47 6.60 2.05 10.62
N CYS A 48 5.72 2.48 11.53
CA CYS A 48 5.98 3.49 12.55
C CYS A 48 6.59 4.79 11.98
N ASN A 49 6.17 5.21 10.78
CA ASN A 49 6.72 6.36 10.03
C ASN A 49 8.23 6.28 9.71
N SER A 50 8.85 5.10 9.87
CA SER A 50 10.27 4.86 9.59
C SER A 50 10.51 4.11 8.27
N GLN A 51 9.43 3.81 7.54
CA GLN A 51 9.49 3.09 6.28
C GLN A 51 10.03 3.99 5.15
N GLY A 52 11.01 3.48 4.39
CA GLY A 52 11.50 4.12 3.18
C GLY A 52 10.53 3.99 2.00
N ALA A 53 9.66 2.98 2.01
CA ALA A 53 8.60 2.82 1.01
C ALA A 53 7.39 2.06 1.57
N THR A 54 6.21 2.33 0.99
CA THR A 54 4.97 1.59 1.27
C THR A 54 4.32 1.13 -0.02
N MET A 55 3.84 -0.11 -0.06
CA MET A 55 3.08 -0.65 -1.19
C MET A 55 1.74 -1.22 -0.73
N ILE A 56 0.66 -0.85 -1.41
CA ILE A 56 -0.66 -1.46 -1.25
C ILE A 56 -0.96 -2.25 -2.53
N CYS A 57 -1.14 -3.55 -2.40
CA CYS A 57 -1.19 -4.48 -3.51
C CYS A 57 -2.60 -5.06 -3.64
N PHE A 58 -3.31 -4.66 -4.70
CA PHE A 58 -4.63 -5.19 -5.07
C PHE A 58 -4.50 -6.12 -6.29
N PRO A 59 -5.39 -7.11 -6.46
CA PRO A 59 -5.36 -8.02 -7.62
C PRO A 59 -5.77 -7.35 -8.93
N ASP A 60 -6.60 -6.32 -8.88
CA ASP A 60 -7.31 -5.74 -10.02
C ASP A 60 -7.06 -4.23 -10.17
N TYR A 61 -6.05 -3.68 -9.47
CA TYR A 61 -5.72 -2.27 -9.62
C TYR A 61 -5.31 -1.94 -11.07
N ILE A 62 -5.95 -0.91 -11.63
CA ILE A 62 -5.62 -0.36 -12.95
C ILE A 62 -5.25 1.12 -12.76
N GLU A 63 -4.01 1.49 -13.05
CA GLU A 63 -3.50 2.85 -12.80
C GLU A 63 -4.30 3.91 -13.56
N THR A 64 -4.59 3.70 -14.85
CA THR A 64 -5.31 4.67 -15.69
C THR A 64 -6.72 4.98 -15.20
N GLU A 65 -7.35 4.04 -14.49
CA GLU A 65 -8.70 4.20 -13.95
C GLU A 65 -8.68 4.73 -12.52
N HIS A 66 -7.83 4.16 -11.66
CA HIS A 66 -7.88 4.39 -10.23
C HIS A 66 -6.94 5.51 -9.74
N PHE A 67 -6.02 6.01 -10.58
CA PHE A 67 -5.06 7.06 -10.19
C PHE A 67 -5.71 8.31 -9.56
N PRO A 68 -6.82 8.87 -10.09
CA PRO A 68 -7.48 10.02 -9.44
C PRO A 68 -7.93 9.70 -8.01
N ILE A 69 -8.46 8.49 -7.77
CA ILE A 69 -8.91 8.03 -6.46
C ILE A 69 -7.72 7.90 -5.50
N VAL A 70 -6.63 7.27 -5.96
CA VAL A 70 -5.39 7.13 -5.18
C VAL A 70 -4.83 8.49 -4.77
N ASN A 71 -4.78 9.46 -5.68
CA ASN A 71 -4.26 10.79 -5.36
C ASN A 71 -5.13 11.53 -4.35
N ASN A 72 -6.46 11.45 -4.48
CA ASN A 72 -7.38 12.05 -3.51
C ASN A 72 -7.15 11.45 -2.12
N ILE A 73 -7.00 10.13 -2.00
CA ILE A 73 -6.72 9.49 -0.72
C ILE A 73 -5.36 9.91 -0.16
N LYS A 74 -4.31 9.97 -0.98
CA LYS A 74 -2.99 10.45 -0.54
C LYS A 74 -3.06 11.83 0.10
N GLN A 75 -3.85 12.74 -0.46
CA GLN A 75 -4.02 14.10 0.08
C GLN A 75 -4.66 14.09 1.48
N ILE A 76 -5.54 13.14 1.80
CA ILE A 76 -6.20 13.04 3.12
C ILE A 76 -5.18 12.78 4.24
N PHE A 77 -4.10 12.04 3.96
CA PHE A 77 -3.07 11.73 4.96
C PHE A 77 -2.16 12.92 5.30
N ASN A 78 -2.19 14.00 4.50
CA ASN A 78 -1.46 15.26 4.69
C ASN A 78 0.01 15.09 5.13
N ASP A 79 0.71 14.11 4.55
CA ASP A 79 2.08 13.74 4.90
C ASP A 79 2.87 13.43 3.62
N PRO A 80 3.48 14.46 3.00
CA PRO A 80 4.24 14.29 1.76
C PRO A 80 5.40 13.29 1.91
N SER A 81 6.07 13.29 3.07
CA SER A 81 7.23 12.43 3.33
C SER A 81 6.89 10.94 3.23
N PHE A 82 5.69 10.57 3.67
CA PHE A 82 5.15 9.22 3.55
C PHE A 82 4.53 8.96 2.18
N THR A 83 3.68 9.86 1.70
CA THR A 83 2.84 9.65 0.49
C THR A 83 3.61 9.67 -0.83
N THR A 84 4.77 10.34 -0.89
CA THR A 84 5.69 10.30 -2.03
C THR A 84 6.22 8.87 -2.27
N ASN A 85 6.48 8.12 -1.19
CA ASN A 85 7.01 6.76 -1.27
C ASN A 85 5.92 5.67 -1.17
N LEU A 86 4.65 6.06 -1.21
CA LEU A 86 3.50 5.17 -1.24
C LEU A 86 3.12 4.82 -2.69
N LYS A 87 3.09 3.53 -3.02
CA LYS A 87 2.63 3.02 -4.32
C LYS A 87 1.41 2.10 -4.14
N VAL A 88 0.49 2.16 -5.10
CA VAL A 88 -0.59 1.16 -5.24
C VAL A 88 -0.24 0.35 -6.48
N VAL A 89 -0.29 -0.98 -6.36
CA VAL A 89 0.18 -1.87 -7.42
C VAL A 89 -0.78 -3.01 -7.66
N ASN A 90 -0.75 -3.51 -8.89
CA ASN A 90 -1.37 -4.77 -9.25
C ASN A 90 -0.34 -5.90 -9.12
N TYR A 91 -0.55 -6.83 -8.18
CA TYR A 91 0.41 -7.91 -7.98
C TYR A 91 0.32 -9.05 -9.00
N TYR A 92 -0.74 -9.12 -9.81
CA TYR A 92 -0.79 -9.99 -10.98
C TYR A 92 -0.11 -9.36 -12.21
N ASN A 93 0.09 -8.03 -12.23
CA ASN A 93 0.77 -7.34 -13.31
C ASN A 93 1.92 -6.44 -12.82
N PRO A 94 3.03 -7.05 -12.34
CA PRO A 94 4.15 -6.31 -11.75
C PRO A 94 4.94 -5.45 -12.77
N ILE A 95 4.76 -5.68 -14.07
CA ILE A 95 5.57 -5.07 -15.13
C ILE A 95 5.17 -3.61 -15.40
N LEU A 96 3.94 -3.20 -15.04
CA LEU A 96 3.47 -1.82 -15.26
C LEU A 96 4.03 -0.78 -14.27
N THR A 97 4.67 -1.19 -13.16
CA THR A 97 5.11 -0.26 -12.11
C THR A 97 6.60 0.16 -12.21
N ILE A 98 7.37 -0.44 -13.11
CA ILE A 98 8.84 -0.22 -13.21
C ILE A 98 9.20 0.90 -14.22
N VAL A 99 8.26 1.35 -15.06
CA VAL A 99 8.52 2.39 -16.07
C VAL A 99 7.73 3.65 -15.76
N ARG A 100 8.23 4.48 -14.84
CA ARG A 100 8.04 5.95 -14.78
C ARG A 100 8.85 6.57 -13.64
#